data_AF-X1HN64-F1
#
_entry.id   AF-X1HN64-F1
#
_cell.length_a   1.000
_cell.length_b   1.000
_cell.length_c   1.000
_cell.angle_alpha   90.00
_cell.angle_beta   90.00
_cell.angle_gamma   90.00
#
_symmetry.space_group_name_H-M   'P 1'
#
loop_
_entity.id
_entity.type
_entity.pdbx_description
1 polymer ?
#
loop_
_entity_poly.entity_id
_entity_poly.type
_entity_poly.pdbx_seq_one_letter_code
_entity_poly.pdbx_strand_id
1 'polypeptide(L)'
;MDIDKNEKLKNAICYFALKHPNKKGAPLYQTYLYKFLAFMDFGSIAENGKPIFGLSYDALEEGPVPMEIYNKRDKLNNEAFKFIKLDGSKYIVRPKKQANLSYFSEYEIRKMDEILDKY
;
A
#
# COMPACT_ATOMS: atom_id res chain seq x y z
N MET A 1 0.78 -14.68 -0.63
CA MET A 1 2.21 -14.30 -0.69
C MET A 1 2.79 -14.10 0.72
N ASP A 2 4.13 -14.13 0.84
CA ASP A 2 4.85 -13.68 2.02
C ASP A 2 5.26 -12.20 1.83
N ILE A 3 4.63 -11.29 2.57
CA ILE A 3 4.82 -9.83 2.42
C ILE A 3 6.25 -9.44 2.76
N ASP A 4 6.87 -10.09 3.74
CA ASP A 4 8.21 -9.73 4.21
C ASP A 4 9.28 -10.06 3.16
N LYS A 5 9.00 -11.06 2.29
CA LYS A 5 9.86 -11.44 1.16
C LYS A 5 9.60 -10.63 -0.11
N ASN A 6 8.50 -9.87 -0.20
CA ASN A 6 8.21 -9.02 -1.35
C ASN A 6 8.71 -7.58 -1.10
N GLU A 7 9.96 -7.33 -1.46
CA GLU A 7 10.59 -6.01 -1.28
C GLU A 7 9.84 -4.89 -2.00
N LYS A 8 9.33 -5.11 -3.21
CA LYS A 8 8.60 -4.09 -3.96
C LYS A 8 7.31 -3.69 -3.23
N LEU A 9 6.50 -4.66 -2.81
CA LEU A 9 5.27 -4.38 -2.04
C LEU A 9 5.58 -3.71 -0.70
N LYS A 10 6.59 -4.22 0.02
CA LYS A 10 7.01 -3.68 1.32
C LYS A 10 7.42 -2.21 1.21
N ASN A 11 8.20 -1.87 0.18
CA ASN A 11 8.62 -0.49 -0.05
C ASN A 11 7.47 0.40 -0.57
N ALA A 12 6.47 -0.14 -1.26
CA ALA A 12 5.30 0.63 -1.70
C ALA A 12 4.43 1.03 -0.51
N ILE A 13 4.15 0.09 0.39
CA ILE A 13 3.43 0.36 1.64
C ILE A 13 4.19 1.41 2.46
N CYS A 14 5.51 1.25 2.59
CA CYS A 14 6.36 2.22 3.27
C CYS A 14 6.30 3.61 2.60
N TYR A 15 6.36 3.67 1.26
CA TYR A 15 6.29 4.91 0.48
C TYR A 15 5.00 5.67 0.73
N PHE A 16 3.85 5.01 0.58
CA PHE A 16 2.54 5.61 0.85
C PHE A 16 2.42 6.07 2.31
N ALA A 17 2.90 5.27 3.27
CA ALA A 17 2.86 5.62 4.69
C ALA A 17 3.76 6.83 5.04
N LEU A 18 4.85 7.05 4.31
CA LEU A 18 5.71 8.23 4.46
C LEU A 18 5.10 9.48 3.82
N LYS A 19 4.52 9.35 2.62
CA LYS A 19 4.13 10.50 1.81
C LYS A 19 2.71 10.98 2.08
N HIS A 20 1.78 10.07 2.37
CA HIS A 20 0.37 10.42 2.58
C HIS A 20 0.16 11.46 3.69
N PRO A 21 0.78 11.34 4.89
CA PRO A 21 0.59 12.34 5.94
C PRO A 21 1.02 13.76 5.54
N ASN A 22 2.08 13.88 4.74
CA ASN A 22 2.58 15.17 4.28
C ASN A 22 1.66 15.83 3.25
N LYS A 23 0.99 15.03 2.41
CA LYS A 23 0.07 15.54 1.37
C LYS A 23 -1.35 15.78 1.87
N LYS A 24 -1.81 15.01 2.87
CA LYS A 24 -3.22 15.01 3.31
C LYS A 24 -3.44 15.49 4.74
N GLY A 25 -2.37 15.74 5.50
CA GLY A 25 -2.48 16.19 6.90
C GLY A 25 -3.03 15.13 7.86
N ALA A 26 -3.09 13.86 7.43
CA ALA A 26 -3.66 12.76 8.22
C ALA A 26 -2.84 11.46 8.05
N PRO A 27 -2.79 10.58 9.07
CA PRO A 27 -2.09 9.30 8.96
C PRO A 27 -2.68 8.45 7.83
N LEU A 28 -1.87 7.55 7.26
CA LEU A 28 -2.37 6.60 6.26
C LEU A 28 -3.24 5.55 6.95
N TYR A 29 -4.55 5.62 6.78
CA TYR A 29 -5.47 4.56 7.21
C TYR A 29 -5.40 3.36 6.27
N GLN A 30 -5.68 2.17 6.80
CA GLN A 30 -5.61 0.92 6.04
C GLN A 30 -6.48 0.91 4.77
N THR A 31 -7.64 1.56 4.80
CA THR A 31 -8.59 1.60 3.67
C THR A 31 -8.00 2.38 2.49
N TYR A 32 -7.33 3.50 2.76
CA TYR A 32 -6.57 4.23 1.75
C TYR A 32 -5.42 3.38 1.20
N LEU A 33 -4.67 2.69 2.05
CA LEU A 33 -3.61 1.81 1.58
C LEU A 33 -4.14 0.73 0.62
N TYR A 34 -5.24 0.06 0.98
CA TYR A 34 -5.83 -0.99 0.16
C TYR A 34 -6.27 -0.46 -1.20
N LYS A 35 -6.91 0.70 -1.20
CA LYS A 35 -7.30 1.43 -2.42
C LYS A 35 -6.08 1.78 -3.28
N PHE A 36 -4.99 2.26 -2.69
CA PHE A 36 -3.77 2.63 -3.42
C PHE A 36 -3.10 1.42 -4.06
N LEU A 37 -2.99 0.31 -3.33
CA LEU A 37 -2.44 -0.93 -3.87
C LEU A 37 -3.31 -1.47 -5.01
N ALA A 38 -4.63 -1.43 -4.88
CA ALA A 38 -5.55 -1.83 -5.94
C ALA A 38 -5.41 -0.93 -7.19
N PHE A 39 -5.26 0.38 -7.03
CA PHE A 39 -5.02 1.29 -8.15
C PHE A 39 -3.68 1.04 -8.86
N MET A 40 -2.65 0.67 -8.11
CA MET A 40 -1.37 0.27 -8.70
C MET A 40 -1.55 -0.99 -9.57
N ASP A 41 -2.13 -2.06 -9.02
CA ASP A 41 -2.30 -3.31 -9.75
C ASP A 41 -3.28 -3.17 -10.93
N PHE A 42 -4.48 -2.65 -10.70
CA PHE A 42 -5.50 -2.53 -11.75
C PHE A 42 -5.12 -1.48 -12.79
N GLY A 43 -4.49 -0.38 -12.39
CA GLY A 43 -3.98 0.62 -13.33
C GLY A 43 -2.90 0.04 -14.25
N SER A 44 -1.96 -0.72 -13.69
CA SER A 44 -0.94 -1.39 -14.51
C SER A 44 -1.50 -2.51 -15.37
N ILE A 45 -2.53 -3.24 -14.92
CA ILE A 45 -3.23 -4.20 -15.77
C ILE A 45 -3.86 -3.50 -16.98
N ALA A 46 -4.57 -2.39 -16.75
CA ALA A 46 -5.22 -1.65 -17.82
C ALA A 46 -4.23 -1.07 -18.84
N GLU A 47 -3.08 -0.58 -18.38
CA GLU A 47 -2.09 0.11 -19.23
C GLU A 47 -1.05 -0.83 -19.85
N ASN A 48 -0.64 -1.87 -19.12
CA ASN A 48 0.50 -2.72 -19.46
C ASN A 48 0.16 -4.22 -19.52
N GLY A 49 -1.10 -4.60 -19.27
CA GLY A 49 -1.57 -5.99 -19.29
C GLY A 49 -1.09 -6.85 -18.12
N LYS A 50 -0.42 -6.28 -17.10
CA LYS A 50 0.10 -7.03 -15.94
C LYS A 50 0.05 -6.23 -14.64
N PRO A 51 -0.20 -6.87 -13.48
CA PRO A 51 -0.16 -6.20 -12.17
C PRO A 51 1.28 -5.89 -11.74
N ILE A 52 1.43 -4.99 -10.77
CA ILE A 52 2.72 -4.59 -10.19
C ILE A 52 3.11 -5.53 -9.06
N PHE A 53 2.18 -5.81 -8.15
CA PHE A 53 2.36 -6.65 -6.97
C PHE A 53 1.76 -8.04 -7.14
N GLY A 54 0.69 -8.15 -7.93
CA GLY A 54 -0.02 -9.41 -8.16
C GLY A 54 -0.82 -9.85 -6.93
N LEU A 55 -1.42 -8.88 -6.21
CA LEU A 55 -2.23 -9.16 -5.03
C LEU A 55 -3.59 -9.73 -5.43
N SER A 56 -4.16 -10.55 -4.55
CA SER A 56 -5.56 -10.99 -4.65
C SER A 56 -6.46 -10.04 -3.86
N TYR A 57 -7.55 -9.60 -4.49
CA TYR A 57 -8.48 -8.62 -3.94
C TYR A 57 -9.90 -9.19 -3.88
N ASP A 58 -10.54 -9.06 -2.72
CA ASP A 58 -11.96 -9.31 -2.58
C ASP A 58 -12.73 -7.99 -2.66
N ALA A 59 -13.88 -8.00 -3.36
CA ALA A 59 -14.77 -6.85 -3.39
C ALA A 59 -15.60 -6.82 -2.10
N LEU A 60 -15.27 -5.89 -1.19
CA LEU A 60 -16.04 -5.60 0.02
C LEU A 60 -16.73 -4.24 -0.10
N GLU A 61 -17.51 -3.85 0.92
CA GLU A 61 -18.34 -2.64 0.92
C GLU A 61 -17.57 -1.37 0.52
N GLU A 62 -16.34 -1.21 1.03
CA GLU A 62 -15.48 -0.04 0.78
C GLU A 62 -14.53 -0.20 -0.42
N GLY A 63 -14.75 -1.24 -1.24
CA GLY A 63 -13.98 -1.52 -2.45
C GLY A 63 -13.03 -2.72 -2.32
N PRO A 64 -12.01 -2.80 -3.20
CA PRO A 64 -11.12 -3.96 -3.28
C PRO A 64 -10.19 -4.05 -2.07
N VAL A 65 -10.20 -5.20 -1.39
CA VAL A 65 -9.39 -5.44 -0.19
C VAL A 65 -8.32 -6.50 -0.46
N PRO A 66 -7.01 -6.20 -0.32
CA PRO A 66 -5.94 -7.16 -0.51
C PRO A 66 -5.90 -8.13 0.68
N MET A 67 -6.52 -9.29 0.53
CA MET A 67 -6.78 -10.22 1.63
C MET A 67 -5.50 -10.72 2.31
N GLU A 68 -4.41 -10.80 1.56
CA GLU A 68 -3.10 -11.20 2.09
C GLU A 68 -2.54 -10.22 3.14
N ILE A 69 -2.86 -8.92 2.99
CA ILE A 69 -2.49 -7.87 3.93
C ILE A 69 -3.55 -7.78 5.01
N TYR A 70 -4.82 -7.75 4.62
CA TYR A 70 -5.95 -7.61 5.55
C TYR A 70 -5.90 -8.71 6.63
N ASN A 71 -5.79 -9.98 6.26
CA ASN A 71 -5.82 -11.10 7.21
C ASN A 71 -4.61 -11.14 8.16
N LYS A 72 -3.51 -10.47 7.81
CA LYS A 72 -2.25 -10.49 8.58
C LYS A 72 -1.96 -9.18 9.31
N ARG A 73 -2.77 -8.13 9.11
CA ARG A 73 -2.48 -6.74 9.54
C ARG A 73 -2.10 -6.61 11.02
N ASP A 74 -2.70 -7.38 11.92
CA ASP A 74 -2.36 -7.39 13.34
C ASP A 74 -0.91 -7.81 13.64
N LYS A 75 -0.32 -8.61 12.75
CA LYS A 75 1.03 -9.15 12.87
C LYS A 75 2.03 -8.47 11.93
N LEU A 76 1.57 -7.59 11.03
CA LEU A 76 2.44 -6.90 10.07
C LEU A 76 3.22 -5.79 10.75
N ASN A 77 4.43 -6.17 11.16
CA ASN A 77 5.37 -5.32 11.86
C ASN A 77 6.79 -5.74 11.47
N ASN A 78 7.35 -5.11 10.44
CA ASN A 78 8.68 -5.42 9.94
C ASN A 78 9.57 -4.17 10.03
N GLU A 79 10.73 -4.18 9.37
CA GLU A 79 11.68 -3.07 9.38
C GLU A 79 11.24 -1.87 8.53
N ALA A 80 10.29 -2.05 7.59
CA ALA A 80 9.81 -1.01 6.71
C ALA A 80 8.63 -0.22 7.29
N PHE A 81 7.66 -0.92 7.88
CA PHE A 81 6.45 -0.32 8.41
C PHE A 81 5.86 -1.16 9.54
N LYS A 82 4.85 -0.61 10.21
CA LYS A 82 3.96 -1.35 11.10
C LYS A 82 2.51 -0.88 10.95
N PHE A 83 1.58 -1.82 11.08
CA PHE A 83 0.19 -1.50 11.31
C PHE A 83 -0.01 -1.19 12.81
N ILE A 84 -0.78 -0.15 13.11
CA ILE A 84 -1.13 0.25 14.47
C ILE A 84 -2.65 0.26 14.54
N LYS A 85 -3.20 -0.58 15.42
CA LYS A 85 -4.63 -0.60 15.72
C LYS A 85 -5.01 0.64 16.53
N LEU A 86 -6.04 1.37 16.11
CA LEU A 86 -6.55 2.55 16.81
C LEU A 86 -7.76 2.19 17.69
N ASP A 87 -8.83 1.74 17.05
CA ASP A 87 -10.07 1.27 17.66
C ASP A 87 -10.67 0.14 16.81
N GLY A 88 -11.46 -0.75 17.42
CA GLY A 88 -12.25 -1.76 16.69
C GLY A 88 -11.51 -2.46 15.55
N SER A 89 -11.90 -2.17 14.30
CA SER A 89 -11.32 -2.69 13.07
C SER A 89 -10.45 -1.67 12.31
N LYS A 90 -10.18 -0.48 12.89
CA LYS A 90 -9.42 0.60 12.25
C LYS A 90 -7.93 0.52 12.57
N TYR A 91 -7.12 0.64 11.53
CA TYR A 91 -5.66 0.65 11.63
C TYR A 91 -5.10 1.80 10.81
N ILE A 92 -3.98 2.33 11.29
CA ILE A 92 -3.09 3.20 10.53
C ILE A 92 -1.79 2.47 10.22
N VAL A 93 -1.12 2.90 9.17
CA VAL A 93 0.17 2.36 8.74
C VAL A 93 1.23 3.40 9.03
N ARG A 94 2.22 3.03 9.87
CA ARG A 94 3.34 3.89 10.24
C ARG A 94 4.62 3.39 9.57
N PRO A 95 5.34 4.25 8.84
CA PRO A 95 6.64 3.88 8.30
C PRO A 95 7.68 3.85 9.43
N LYS A 96 8.70 3.01 9.27
CA LYS A 96 9.83 2.90 10.20
C LYS A 96 11.17 3.30 9.60
N LYS A 97 11.26 3.36 8.27
CA LYS A 97 12.43 3.80 7.51
C LYS A 97 11.98 4.53 6.25
N GLN A 98 12.93 5.01 5.45
CA GLN A 98 12.67 5.49 4.10
C GLN A 98 12.36 4.33 3.16
N ALA A 99 11.42 4.53 2.24
CA ALA A 99 11.15 3.56 1.18
C ALA A 99 12.33 3.52 0.21
N ASN A 100 12.79 2.31 -0.14
CA ASN A 100 13.80 2.14 -1.16
C ASN A 100 13.16 2.18 -2.55
N LEU A 101 13.39 3.28 -3.27
CA LEU A 101 12.83 3.49 -4.60
C LEU A 101 13.54 2.70 -5.71
N SER A 102 14.69 2.08 -5.45
CA SER A 102 15.42 1.27 -6.45
C SER A 102 14.66 0.02 -6.90
N TYR A 103 13.62 -0.38 -6.16
CA TYR A 103 12.76 -1.49 -6.53
C TYR A 103 11.70 -1.13 -7.58
N PHE A 104 11.52 0.16 -7.90
CA PHE A 104 10.45 0.64 -8.76
C PHE A 104 11.00 1.18 -10.08
N SER A 105 10.22 1.03 -11.16
CA SER A 105 10.46 1.77 -12.40
C SER A 105 9.96 3.22 -12.27
N GLU A 106 10.40 4.09 -13.17
CA GLU A 106 9.92 5.48 -13.24
C GLU A 106 8.39 5.55 -13.40
N TYR A 107 7.82 4.65 -14.21
CA TYR A 107 6.36 4.52 -14.36
C TYR A 107 5.67 4.23 -13.03
N GLU A 108 6.19 3.29 -12.24
CA GLU A 108 5.60 2.90 -10.97
C GLU A 108 5.71 4.03 -9.94
N ILE A 109 6.84 4.74 -9.89
CA ILE A 109 7.02 5.91 -9.01
C ILE A 109 6.03 7.01 -9.38
N ARG A 110 5.94 7.35 -10.67
CA ARG A 110 4.97 8.35 -11.16
C ARG A 110 3.54 7.96 -10.79
N LYS A 111 3.16 6.69 -10.95
CA LYS A 111 1.84 6.17 -10.59
C LYS A 111 1.55 6.33 -9.09
N MET A 112 2.52 6.03 -8.23
CA MET A 112 2.38 6.21 -6.77
C MET A 112 2.16 7.70 -6.43
N ASP A 113 2.89 8.61 -7.08
CA ASP A 113 2.74 10.05 -6.86
C ASP A 113 1.38 10.57 -7.36
N GLU A 114 0.94 10.16 -8.55
CA GLU A 114 -0.38 10.49 -9.10
C GLU A 114 -1.52 10.05 -8.17
N ILE A 115 -1.43 8.83 -7.59
CA ILE A 115 -2.41 8.32 -6.64
C ILE A 115 -2.47 9.21 -5.40
N LEU A 116 -1.31 9.58 -4.85
CA LEU A 116 -1.20 10.42 -3.65
C LEU A 116 -1.66 11.87 -3.88
N ASP A 117 -1.47 12.40 -5.08
CA ASP A 117 -1.99 13.72 -5.44
C ASP A 117 -3.51 13.69 -5.49
N LYS A 118 -4.08 12.66 -6.11
CA LYS A 118 -5.52 12.53 -6.31
C LYS A 118 -6.31 12.23 -5.03
N TYR A 119 -5.77 11.44 -4.11
CA TYR A 119 -6.49 10.93 -2.92
C TYR A 119 -5.77 11.27 -1.64
#